data_AF-A0A7J8YR05-F1
#
_entry.id   AF-A0A7J8YR05-F1
#
_cell.length_a   1.000
_cell.length_b   1.000
_cell.length_c   1.000
_cell.angle_alpha   90.00
_cell.angle_beta   90.00
_cell.angle_gamma   90.00
#
_symmetry.space_group_name_H-M   'P 1'
#
loop_
_entity.id
_entity.type
_entity.pdbx_description
1 polymer ?
#
loop_
_entity_poly.entity_id
_entity_poly.type
_entity_poly.pdbx_seq_one_letter_code
_entity_poly.pdbx_strand_id
1 'polypeptide(L)'
;KLTRTDKLPPGPPAIPIFGNLFQLGEKPHKSLANLAKIHGDIMTKLDANQHLRRSKVEQLLTDVRDSSRIGEAIEISTAVFKTSLNLLSNTVFSIDFADSSSHTALEFRETMQAFKEEFGKPNFSDFFPTLLAKLDLQGIRRRVTILFEKIMKLFDKEIEKRLELRKMNDYIPTNDFLDILLQISQDDNEELDRNLIKHLIFDLFTAGTDTATSTLEWAMAELLCNPKSLLEARRELQQIIGKGNVVEESDVTLPFLLPRKVEADIEIHNFVVPKDAQVLINAWAI
;
A
#
# COMPACT_ATOMS: atom_id res chain seq x y z
N LYS A 1 -36.37 14.78 -23.31
CA LYS A 1 -36.27 16.16 -22.79
C LYS A 1 -36.40 16.09 -21.27
N LEU A 2 -35.28 16.06 -20.55
CA LEU A 2 -35.24 16.03 -19.09
C LEU A 2 -35.45 17.46 -18.55
N THR A 3 -36.39 17.64 -17.64
CA THR A 3 -36.70 18.92 -16.99
C THR A 3 -35.91 19.08 -15.69
N ARG A 4 -35.43 20.31 -15.48
CA ARG A 4 -34.48 20.80 -14.48
C ARG A 4 -35.01 20.75 -13.04
N THR A 5 -34.93 19.61 -12.33
CA THR A 5 -34.96 19.55 -10.85
C THR A 5 -34.37 18.23 -10.26
N ASP A 6 -33.33 17.64 -10.85
CA ASP A 6 -32.65 16.52 -10.16
C ASP A 6 -31.63 17.08 -9.17
N LYS A 7 -31.83 16.77 -7.89
CA LYS A 7 -31.00 17.24 -6.77
C LYS A 7 -29.66 16.50 -6.80
N LEU A 8 -28.57 17.19 -7.10
CA LEU A 8 -27.21 16.66 -6.90
C LEU A 8 -26.83 16.71 -5.41
N PRO A 9 -25.97 15.80 -4.91
CA PRO A 9 -25.46 15.87 -3.54
C PRO A 9 -24.61 17.14 -3.33
N PRO A 10 -24.70 17.81 -2.17
CA PRO A 10 -23.99 19.07 -1.92
C PRO A 10 -22.47 18.87 -1.76
N GLY A 11 -21.67 19.84 -2.22
CA GLY A 11 -20.20 19.83 -2.18
C GLY A 11 -19.58 21.24 -2.24
N PRO A 12 -18.26 21.39 -1.99
CA PRO A 12 -17.58 22.68 -1.91
C PRO A 12 -17.60 23.44 -3.25
N PRO A 13 -17.52 24.80 -3.23
CA PRO A 13 -17.67 25.63 -4.42
C PRO A 13 -16.53 25.40 -5.41
N ALA A 14 -16.90 24.94 -6.61
CA ALA A 14 -16.01 24.62 -7.72
C ALA A 14 -15.56 25.88 -8.49
N ILE A 15 -14.31 25.89 -8.96
CA ILE A 15 -13.83 26.92 -9.90
C ILE A 15 -14.42 26.62 -11.30
N PRO A 16 -14.92 27.62 -12.04
CA PRO A 16 -15.47 27.38 -13.38
C PRO A 16 -14.43 26.75 -14.32
N ILE A 17 -14.87 25.76 -15.11
CA ILE A 17 -14.08 24.94 -16.06
C ILE A 17 -13.25 23.81 -15.41
N PHE A 18 -12.73 23.97 -14.19
CA PHE A 18 -11.78 22.98 -13.62
C PHE A 18 -12.19 22.35 -12.28
N GLY A 19 -13.32 22.71 -11.68
CA GLY A 19 -13.73 22.10 -10.42
C GLY A 19 -12.64 22.20 -9.34
N ASN A 20 -12.38 21.10 -8.63
CA ASN A 20 -11.24 20.95 -7.70
C ASN A 20 -10.04 20.23 -8.35
N LEU A 21 -10.01 20.14 -9.70
CA LEU A 21 -9.11 19.28 -10.46
C LEU A 21 -7.63 19.71 -10.39
N PHE A 22 -7.33 20.96 -10.02
CA PHE A 22 -5.96 21.46 -9.90
C PHE A 22 -5.36 21.37 -8.48
N GLN A 23 -6.05 20.72 -7.55
CA GLN A 23 -5.54 20.45 -6.20
C GLN A 23 -4.85 19.09 -6.06
N LEU A 24 -4.59 18.40 -7.18
CA LEU A 24 -3.90 17.10 -7.22
C LEU A 24 -2.75 17.16 -8.23
N GLY A 25 -1.52 17.28 -7.73
CA GLY A 25 -0.26 17.32 -8.47
C GLY A 25 0.12 16.00 -9.18
N GLU A 26 1.37 15.93 -9.65
CA GLU A 26 1.90 14.97 -10.63
C GLU A 26 1.78 13.50 -10.19
N LYS A 27 1.31 12.64 -11.12
CA LYS A 27 0.49 11.46 -10.83
C LYS A 27 1.24 10.15 -11.16
N PRO A 28 1.96 9.52 -10.22
CA PRO A 28 2.73 8.29 -10.47
C PRO A 28 1.88 7.09 -10.92
N HIS A 29 0.61 7.04 -10.51
CA HIS A 29 -0.36 6.05 -10.98
C HIS A 29 -0.65 6.13 -12.49
N LYS A 30 -0.47 7.29 -13.13
CA LYS A 30 -0.60 7.43 -14.58
C LYS A 30 0.63 6.88 -15.31
N SER A 31 1.83 7.11 -14.78
CA SER A 31 3.06 6.51 -15.31
C SER A 31 2.99 4.99 -15.19
N LEU A 32 2.59 4.44 -14.04
CA LEU A 32 2.37 2.99 -13.88
C LEU A 32 1.30 2.43 -14.83
N ALA A 33 0.19 3.15 -15.05
CA ALA A 33 -0.87 2.73 -15.97
C ALA A 33 -0.44 2.80 -17.44
N ASN A 34 0.45 3.73 -17.81
CA ASN A 34 1.05 3.79 -19.14
C ASN A 34 2.10 2.70 -19.33
N LEU A 35 2.95 2.46 -18.32
CA LEU A 35 3.94 1.38 -18.31
C LEU A 35 3.29 -0.01 -18.39
N ALA A 36 2.15 -0.20 -17.70
CA ALA A 36 1.37 -1.45 -17.81
C ALA A 36 0.79 -1.67 -19.22
N LYS A 37 0.48 -0.59 -19.97
CA LYS A 37 0.01 -0.67 -21.36
C LYS A 37 1.14 -0.94 -22.36
N ILE A 38 2.33 -0.40 -22.10
CA ILE A 38 3.50 -0.55 -22.99
C ILE A 38 4.15 -1.93 -22.79
N HIS A 39 4.29 -2.36 -21.53
CA HIS A 39 5.09 -3.54 -21.23
C HIS A 39 4.29 -4.80 -20.89
N GLY A 40 3.01 -4.71 -20.47
CA GLY A 40 2.18 -5.88 -20.11
C GLY A 40 2.70 -6.74 -18.94
N ASP A 41 3.97 -6.60 -18.58
CA ASP A 41 4.77 -7.56 -17.82
C ASP A 41 4.87 -7.24 -16.33
N ILE A 42 4.59 -5.99 -15.92
CA ILE A 42 4.70 -5.59 -14.50
C ILE A 42 3.66 -6.30 -13.64
N MET A 43 2.42 -6.41 -14.13
CA MET A 43 1.32 -7.07 -13.40
C MET A 43 1.45 -8.59 -13.39
N THR A 44 1.84 -9.21 -14.52
CA THR A 44 2.10 -10.65 -14.58
C THR A 44 3.30 -11.08 -13.74
N LYS A 45 4.32 -10.21 -13.56
CA LYS A 45 5.44 -10.47 -12.65
C LYS A 45 5.11 -10.24 -11.17
N LEU A 46 4.17 -9.35 -10.84
CA LEU A 46 3.63 -9.24 -9.47
C LEU A 46 2.88 -10.53 -9.07
N ASP A 47 2.16 -11.15 -10.00
CA ASP A 47 1.56 -12.47 -9.80
C ASP A 47 2.61 -13.58 -9.68
N ALA A 48 3.75 -13.48 -10.40
CA ALA A 48 4.87 -14.42 -10.25
C ALA A 48 5.44 -14.45 -8.81
N ASN A 49 5.22 -13.39 -8.02
CA ASN A 49 5.62 -13.32 -6.60
C ASN A 49 4.60 -13.95 -5.63
N GLN A 50 3.62 -14.72 -6.11
CA GLN A 50 2.71 -15.50 -5.25
C GLN A 50 3.48 -16.39 -4.26
N HIS A 51 4.55 -17.04 -4.71
CA HIS A 51 5.38 -17.89 -3.85
C HIS A 51 6.03 -17.11 -2.70
N LEU A 52 6.41 -15.85 -2.93
CA LEU A 52 6.95 -14.94 -1.93
C LEU A 52 5.89 -14.53 -0.92
N ARG A 53 4.70 -14.13 -1.39
CA ARG A 53 3.55 -13.82 -0.51
C ARG A 53 3.21 -15.00 0.40
N ARG A 54 3.10 -16.19 -0.17
CA ARG A 54 2.91 -17.44 0.56
C ARG A 54 4.00 -17.64 1.62
N SER A 55 5.27 -17.53 1.23
CA SER A 55 6.39 -17.68 2.15
C SER A 55 6.32 -16.70 3.32
N LYS A 56 5.95 -15.42 3.08
CA LYS A 56 5.82 -14.43 4.15
C LYS A 56 4.64 -14.69 5.08
N VAL A 57 3.52 -15.20 4.56
CA VAL A 57 2.38 -15.64 5.38
C VAL A 57 2.76 -16.87 6.23
N GLU A 58 3.49 -17.83 5.66
CA GLU A 58 3.98 -19.00 6.40
C GLU A 58 4.95 -18.63 7.52
N GLN A 59 5.81 -17.63 7.30
CA GLN A 59 6.68 -17.05 8.35
C GLN A 59 5.84 -16.43 9.48
N LEU A 60 4.86 -15.59 9.16
CA LEU A 60 3.94 -15.02 10.15
C LEU A 60 3.21 -16.10 10.96
N LEU A 61 2.70 -17.14 10.28
CA LEU A 61 2.02 -18.25 10.96
C LEU A 61 2.96 -19.03 11.88
N THR A 62 4.24 -19.14 11.52
CA THR A 62 5.25 -19.78 12.35
C THR A 62 5.53 -18.96 13.60
N ASP A 63 5.75 -17.64 13.45
CA ASP A 63 5.94 -16.71 14.57
C ASP A 63 4.74 -16.79 15.54
N VAL A 64 3.51 -16.80 15.02
CA VAL A 64 2.28 -16.93 15.83
C VAL A 64 2.22 -18.26 16.57
N ARG A 65 2.61 -19.37 15.92
CA ARG A 65 2.63 -20.70 16.55
C ARG A 65 3.66 -20.78 17.65
N ASP A 66 4.82 -20.17 17.46
CA ASP A 66 5.89 -20.19 18.46
C ASP A 66 5.51 -19.33 19.67
N SER A 67 4.96 -18.12 19.48
CA SER A 67 4.37 -17.32 20.56
C SER A 67 3.26 -18.06 21.31
N SER A 68 2.41 -18.80 20.59
CA SER A 68 1.37 -19.64 21.21
C SER A 68 1.94 -20.78 22.07
N ARG A 69 3.09 -21.35 21.73
CA ARG A 69 3.72 -22.44 22.50
C ARG A 69 4.32 -21.95 23.80
N ILE A 70 4.88 -20.75 23.79
CA ILE A 70 5.47 -20.10 24.98
C ILE A 70 4.42 -19.36 25.83
N GLY A 71 3.21 -19.18 25.31
CA GLY A 71 2.11 -18.50 26.02
C GLY A 71 2.24 -16.98 26.02
N GLU A 72 2.94 -16.41 25.04
CA GLU A 72 3.18 -14.97 24.92
C GLU A 72 2.07 -14.29 24.11
N ALA A 73 1.67 -13.10 24.53
CA ALA A 73 0.72 -12.27 23.78
C ALA A 73 1.40 -11.68 22.53
N ILE A 74 0.67 -11.64 21.42
CA ILE A 74 1.16 -11.08 20.16
C ILE A 74 0.55 -9.70 19.96
N GLU A 75 1.40 -8.72 19.70
CA GLU A 75 0.96 -7.43 19.18
C GLU A 75 0.70 -7.55 17.67
N ILE A 76 -0.58 -7.59 17.28
CA ILE A 76 -1.01 -7.83 15.89
C ILE A 76 -0.46 -6.77 14.94
N SER A 77 -0.50 -5.50 15.33
CA SER A 77 0.00 -4.39 14.51
C SER A 77 1.49 -4.52 14.19
N THR A 78 2.31 -4.88 15.19
CA THR A 78 3.74 -5.12 15.00
C THR A 78 4.01 -6.33 14.11
N ALA A 79 3.30 -7.44 14.34
CA ALA A 79 3.44 -8.65 13.53
C ALA A 79 3.08 -8.40 12.05
N VAL A 80 1.93 -7.76 11.79
CA VAL A 80 1.46 -7.46 10.44
C VAL A 80 2.35 -6.41 9.77
N PHE A 81 2.80 -5.40 10.49
CA PHE A 81 3.74 -4.39 9.98
C PHE A 81 5.03 -5.07 9.51
N LYS A 82 5.62 -5.94 10.33
CA LYS A 82 6.83 -6.70 10.02
C LYS A 82 6.64 -7.56 8.76
N THR A 83 5.54 -8.30 8.68
CA THR A 83 5.23 -9.15 7.51
C THR A 83 5.03 -8.34 6.24
N SER A 84 4.27 -7.23 6.31
CA SER A 84 4.00 -6.38 5.15
C SER A 84 5.27 -5.67 4.66
N LEU A 85 6.09 -5.18 5.59
CA LEU A 85 7.38 -4.57 5.30
C LEU A 85 8.32 -5.57 4.60
N ASN A 86 8.44 -6.79 5.12
CA ASN A 86 9.23 -7.85 4.51
C ASN A 86 8.73 -8.26 3.13
N LEU A 87 7.40 -8.33 2.95
CA LEU A 87 6.82 -8.68 1.67
C LEU A 87 7.18 -7.63 0.61
N LEU A 88 7.01 -6.34 0.93
CA LEU A 88 7.33 -5.25 0.02
C LEU A 88 8.83 -5.14 -0.21
N SER A 89 9.66 -5.29 0.83
CA SER A 89 11.10 -5.23 0.69
C SER A 89 11.67 -6.37 -0.14
N ASN A 90 11.10 -7.57 -0.02
CA ASN A 90 11.52 -8.69 -0.85
C ASN A 90 11.05 -8.49 -2.30
N THR A 91 9.79 -8.09 -2.50
CA THR A 91 9.24 -7.80 -3.83
C THR A 91 10.03 -6.71 -4.58
N VAL A 92 10.49 -5.69 -3.86
CA VAL A 92 11.16 -4.53 -4.46
C VAL A 92 12.67 -4.71 -4.56
N PHE A 93 13.32 -5.20 -3.51
CA PHE A 93 14.78 -5.24 -3.40
C PHE A 93 15.36 -6.64 -3.28
N SER A 94 14.52 -7.68 -3.19
CA SER A 94 14.94 -9.04 -2.86
C SER A 94 15.66 -9.13 -1.50
N ILE A 95 15.25 -8.29 -0.53
CA ILE A 95 15.82 -8.21 0.83
C ILE A 95 14.68 -8.30 1.86
N ASP A 96 14.89 -9.01 2.96
CA ASP A 96 13.99 -9.02 4.11
C ASP A 96 14.42 -7.94 5.13
N PHE A 97 13.89 -6.72 5.01
CA PHE A 97 14.34 -5.61 5.87
C PHE A 97 13.96 -5.76 7.34
N ALA A 98 12.91 -6.52 7.65
CA ALA A 98 12.45 -6.65 9.02
C ALA A 98 13.20 -7.73 9.82
N ASP A 99 13.84 -8.69 9.14
CA ASP A 99 14.57 -9.82 9.75
C ASP A 99 16.09 -9.81 9.50
N SER A 100 16.56 -9.01 8.54
CA SER A 100 17.99 -8.87 8.29
C SER A 100 18.68 -8.19 9.48
N SER A 101 19.75 -8.81 9.98
CA SER A 101 20.64 -8.23 10.99
C SER A 101 21.60 -7.17 10.42
N SER A 102 21.48 -6.85 9.14
CA SER A 102 22.30 -5.79 8.53
C SER A 102 21.93 -4.43 9.12
N HIS A 103 22.94 -3.59 9.33
CA HIS A 103 22.74 -2.23 9.84
C HIS A 103 21.74 -1.44 8.98
N THR A 104 21.81 -1.58 7.65
CA THR A 104 20.90 -0.91 6.71
C THR A 104 19.44 -1.33 6.90
N ALA A 105 19.19 -2.63 7.09
CA ALA A 105 17.85 -3.15 7.30
C ALA A 105 17.25 -2.70 8.64
N LEU A 106 18.06 -2.71 9.70
CA LEU A 106 17.66 -2.18 11.01
C LEU A 106 17.32 -0.70 10.91
N GLU A 107 18.20 0.11 10.32
CA GLU A 107 18.00 1.54 10.10
C GLU A 107 16.73 1.81 9.29
N PHE A 108 16.47 1.01 8.25
CA PHE A 108 15.25 1.12 7.44
C PHE A 108 13.98 0.82 8.23
N ARG A 109 13.96 -0.30 8.97
CA ARG A 109 12.81 -0.70 9.79
C ARG A 109 12.48 0.35 10.84
N GLU A 110 13.48 0.82 11.59
CA GLU A 110 13.29 1.84 12.62
C GLU A 110 12.82 3.18 12.02
N THR A 111 13.36 3.56 10.87
CA THR A 111 12.97 4.82 10.21
C THR A 111 11.54 4.73 9.65
N MET A 112 11.15 3.60 9.05
CA MET A 112 9.79 3.36 8.57
C MET A 112 8.78 3.34 9.73
N GLN A 113 9.12 2.72 10.86
CA GLN A 113 8.27 2.72 12.05
C GLN A 113 8.12 4.14 12.63
N ALA A 114 9.22 4.88 12.78
CA ALA A 114 9.17 6.27 13.22
C ALA A 114 8.38 7.15 12.25
N PHE A 115 8.47 6.89 10.95
CA PHE A 115 7.70 7.59 9.92
C PHE A 115 6.20 7.34 10.12
N LYS A 116 5.77 6.09 10.28
CA LYS A 116 4.39 5.72 10.61
C LYS A 116 3.90 6.47 11.86
N GLU A 117 4.68 6.44 12.93
CA GLU A 117 4.32 7.08 14.20
C GLU A 117 4.17 8.61 14.08
N GLU A 118 5.02 9.28 13.30
CA GLU A 118 4.92 10.73 13.09
C GLU A 118 3.82 11.10 12.09
N PHE A 119 3.67 10.32 11.02
CA PHE A 119 2.68 10.58 9.97
C PHE A 119 1.25 10.36 10.46
N GLY A 120 1.04 9.38 11.36
CA GLY A 120 -0.27 9.10 11.95
C GLY A 120 -0.71 10.09 13.03
N LYS A 121 0.14 11.03 13.46
CA LYS A 121 -0.21 12.01 14.51
C LYS A 121 -1.15 13.08 13.96
N PRO A 122 -2.22 13.43 14.69
CA PRO A 122 -3.06 14.58 14.33
C PRO A 122 -2.23 15.86 14.27
N ASN A 123 -2.28 16.55 13.13
CA ASN A 123 -1.56 17.80 12.91
C ASN A 123 -2.55 18.98 12.83
N PHE A 124 -2.51 19.87 13.83
CA PHE A 124 -3.33 21.09 13.90
C PHE A 124 -3.18 21.97 12.67
N SER A 125 -2.01 21.94 12.03
CA SER A 125 -1.73 22.71 10.83
C SER A 125 -2.60 22.28 9.63
N ASP A 126 -3.07 21.03 9.62
CA ASP A 126 -3.92 20.49 8.56
C ASP A 126 -5.38 20.94 8.70
N PHE A 127 -5.81 21.26 9.93
CA PHE A 127 -7.13 21.82 10.22
C PHE A 127 -7.20 23.35 10.04
N PHE A 128 -6.05 24.04 10.05
CA PHE A 128 -5.96 25.50 9.89
C PHE A 128 -4.91 25.91 8.82
N PRO A 129 -5.15 25.58 7.53
CA PRO A 129 -4.13 25.67 6.48
C PRO A 129 -3.65 27.10 6.17
N THR A 130 -4.46 28.11 6.45
CA THR A 130 -4.19 29.51 6.10
C THR A 130 -3.46 30.29 7.20
N LEU A 131 -3.60 29.87 8.46
CA LEU A 131 -3.03 30.57 9.62
C LEU A 131 -1.78 29.88 10.18
N LEU A 132 -1.74 28.55 10.19
CA LEU A 132 -0.76 27.77 10.95
C LEU A 132 0.14 26.86 10.10
N ALA A 133 -0.19 26.64 8.82
CA ALA A 133 0.54 25.69 7.95
C ALA A 133 2.04 25.96 7.76
N LYS A 134 2.47 27.22 7.89
CA LYS A 134 3.89 27.60 7.78
C LYS A 134 4.63 27.56 9.11
N LEU A 135 3.92 27.48 10.24
CA LEU A 135 4.51 27.57 11.57
C LEU A 135 4.99 26.22 12.09
N ASP A 136 4.46 25.11 11.58
CA ASP A 136 4.77 23.74 12.02
C ASP A 136 4.80 23.64 13.56
N LEU A 137 3.72 24.11 14.22
CA LEU A 137 3.68 24.30 15.68
C LEU A 137 3.98 23.02 16.48
N GLN A 138 3.65 21.85 15.93
CA GLN A 138 3.92 20.55 16.54
C GLN A 138 5.25 19.93 16.08
N GLY A 139 5.97 20.58 15.15
CA GLY A 139 7.20 20.07 14.55
C GLY A 139 7.02 18.79 13.73
N ILE A 140 5.77 18.39 13.44
CA ILE A 140 5.46 17.13 12.74
C ILE A 140 6.03 17.19 11.33
N ARG A 141 5.83 18.30 10.61
CA ARG A 141 6.32 18.45 9.24
C ARG A 141 7.84 18.33 9.20
N ARG A 142 8.55 18.99 10.13
CA ARG A 142 10.00 18.89 10.25
C ARG A 142 10.47 17.47 10.54
N ARG A 143 9.84 16.76 11.49
CA ARG A 143 10.24 15.38 11.84
C ARG A 143 9.96 14.41 10.69
N VAL A 144 8.79 14.49 10.06
CA VAL A 144 8.43 13.72 8.85
C VAL A 144 9.42 13.99 7.72
N THR A 145 9.83 15.24 7.50
CA THR A 145 10.83 15.59 6.47
C THR A 145 12.18 14.92 6.73
N ILE A 146 12.65 14.93 7.98
CA ILE A 146 13.92 14.27 8.36
C ILE A 146 13.84 12.75 8.14
N LEU A 147 12.73 12.13 8.53
CA LEU A 147 12.51 10.69 8.33
C LEU A 147 12.40 10.34 6.84
N PHE A 148 11.69 11.15 6.08
CA PHE A 148 11.58 11.03 4.63
C PHE A 148 12.96 11.09 3.95
N GLU A 149 13.79 12.09 4.29
CA GLU A 149 15.15 12.20 3.75
C GLU A 149 16.02 10.99 4.09
N LYS A 150 15.89 10.44 5.30
CA LYS A 150 16.59 9.20 5.69
C LYS A 150 16.14 8.00 4.84
N ILE A 151 14.84 7.83 4.64
CA ILE A 151 14.29 6.75 3.80
C ILE A 151 14.78 6.90 2.36
N MET A 152 14.74 8.10 1.78
CA MET A 152 15.26 8.36 0.43
C MET A 152 16.74 8.00 0.30
N LYS A 153 17.56 8.32 1.31
CA LYS A 153 18.98 7.94 1.33
C LYS A 153 19.18 6.43 1.40
N LEU A 154 18.33 5.70 2.12
CA LEU A 154 18.38 4.24 2.18
C LEU A 154 18.01 3.63 0.82
N PHE A 155 16.99 4.16 0.14
CA PHE A 155 16.69 3.76 -1.23
C PHE A 155 17.83 4.08 -2.20
N ASP A 156 18.47 5.24 -2.05
CA ASP A 156 19.64 5.58 -2.86
C ASP A 156 20.76 4.54 -2.72
N LYS A 157 21.05 4.08 -1.50
CA LYS A 157 22.06 3.04 -1.24
C LYS A 157 21.72 1.72 -1.96
N GLU A 158 20.49 1.25 -1.87
CA GLU A 158 20.09 -0.02 -2.52
C GLU A 158 20.03 0.10 -4.06
N ILE A 159 19.57 1.25 -4.58
CA ILE A 159 19.59 1.55 -6.02
C ILE A 159 21.03 1.55 -6.52
N GLU A 160 21.94 2.25 -5.84
CA GLU A 160 23.35 2.33 -6.23
C GLU A 160 24.03 0.97 -6.18
N LYS A 161 23.81 0.19 -5.11
CA LYS A 161 24.29 -1.19 -5.02
C LYS A 161 23.81 -2.04 -6.20
N ARG A 162 22.54 -1.91 -6.61
CA ARG A 162 22.02 -2.66 -7.76
C ARG A 162 22.63 -2.19 -9.08
N LEU A 163 22.81 -0.88 -9.27
CA LEU A 163 23.47 -0.32 -10.45
C LEU A 163 24.93 -0.77 -10.57
N GLU A 164 25.67 -0.86 -9.47
CA GLU A 164 27.05 -1.37 -9.49
C GLU A 164 27.10 -2.87 -9.84
N LEU A 165 26.18 -3.68 -9.30
CA LEU A 165 26.08 -5.09 -9.67
C LEU A 165 25.81 -5.26 -11.18
N ARG A 166 24.94 -4.44 -11.76
CA ARG A 166 24.62 -4.46 -13.20
C ARG A 166 25.81 -4.14 -14.12
N LYS A 167 26.84 -3.45 -13.61
CA LYS A 167 28.07 -3.18 -14.38
C LYS A 167 29.01 -4.39 -14.46
N MET A 168 28.77 -5.42 -13.64
CA MET A 168 29.57 -6.65 -13.65
C MET A 168 29.17 -7.54 -14.84
N ASN A 169 30.16 -8.13 -15.52
CA ASN A 169 29.95 -8.90 -16.76
C ASN A 169 29.14 -10.19 -16.57
N ASP A 170 29.01 -10.66 -15.34
CA ASP A 170 28.37 -11.90 -14.90
C ASP A 170 27.06 -11.65 -14.11
N TYR A 171 26.52 -10.43 -14.21
CA TYR A 171 25.28 -10.07 -13.54
C TYR A 171 24.08 -10.88 -14.08
N ILE A 172 23.43 -11.60 -13.16
CA ILE A 172 22.16 -12.27 -13.42
C ILE A 172 21.05 -11.38 -12.86
N PRO A 173 20.12 -10.89 -13.69
CA PRO A 173 18.99 -10.08 -13.23
C PRO A 173 18.19 -10.81 -12.14
N THR A 174 17.92 -10.13 -11.03
CA THR A 174 17.04 -10.65 -9.98
C THR A 174 15.58 -10.60 -10.41
N ASN A 175 15.26 -9.79 -11.44
CA ASN A 175 13.91 -9.60 -11.98
C ASN A 175 12.89 -9.14 -10.94
N ASP A 176 13.36 -8.52 -9.85
CA ASP A 176 12.51 -7.85 -8.88
C ASP A 176 12.03 -6.48 -9.39
N PHE A 177 11.16 -5.82 -8.61
CA PHE A 177 10.55 -4.57 -9.06
C PHE A 177 11.58 -3.47 -9.33
N LEU A 178 12.60 -3.33 -8.48
CA LEU A 178 13.68 -2.38 -8.72
C LEU A 178 14.40 -2.68 -10.03
N ASP A 179 14.67 -3.96 -10.30
CA ASP A 179 15.32 -4.35 -11.54
C ASP A 179 14.53 -3.95 -12.79
N ILE A 180 13.22 -4.14 -12.75
CA ILE A 180 12.33 -3.76 -13.84
C ILE A 180 12.32 -2.25 -14.01
N LEU A 181 12.19 -1.48 -12.92
CA LEU A 181 12.20 -0.02 -12.97
C LEU A 181 13.51 0.53 -13.53
N LEU A 182 14.66 -0.05 -13.14
CA LEU A 182 15.96 0.35 -13.66
C LEU A 182 16.14 -0.03 -15.14
N GLN A 183 15.58 -1.16 -15.59
CA GLN A 183 15.58 -1.54 -17.00
C GLN A 183 14.76 -0.55 -17.84
N ILE A 184 13.53 -0.23 -17.41
CA ILE A 184 12.66 0.75 -18.08
C ILE A 184 13.33 2.12 -18.17
N SER A 185 13.98 2.57 -17.08
CA SER A 185 14.70 3.84 -17.02
C SER A 185 15.89 3.91 -18.00
N GLN A 186 16.46 2.77 -18.39
CA GLN A 186 17.56 2.69 -19.36
C GLN A 186 17.06 2.62 -20.82
N ASP A 187 15.89 2.02 -21.04
CA ASP A 187 15.32 1.80 -22.37
C ASP A 187 14.56 3.03 -22.92
N ASP A 188 13.97 3.87 -22.04
CA ASP A 188 13.21 5.07 -22.41
C ASP A 188 13.78 6.34 -21.76
N ASN A 189 14.18 7.32 -22.57
CA ASN A 189 15.15 8.34 -22.14
C ASN A 189 14.58 9.56 -21.39
N GLU A 190 13.28 9.63 -21.04
CA GLU A 190 12.72 10.83 -20.38
C GLU A 190 11.61 10.61 -19.32
N GLU A 191 10.94 9.45 -19.21
CA GLU A 191 9.75 9.34 -18.32
C GLU A 191 10.02 8.82 -16.90
N LEU A 192 11.10 8.06 -16.66
CA LEU A 192 11.36 7.40 -15.38
C LEU A 192 12.77 7.68 -14.86
N ASP A 193 12.96 8.84 -14.24
CA ASP A 193 14.22 9.21 -13.60
C ASP A 193 14.41 8.54 -12.21
N ARG A 194 15.64 8.61 -11.68
CA ARG A 194 15.99 8.04 -10.38
C ARG A 194 15.12 8.58 -9.23
N ASN A 195 14.72 9.86 -9.28
CA ASN A 195 13.90 10.44 -8.22
C ASN A 195 12.49 9.86 -8.27
N LEU A 196 11.89 9.74 -9.46
CA LEU A 196 10.58 9.14 -9.64
C LEU A 196 10.57 7.67 -9.20
N ILE A 197 11.63 6.90 -9.48
CA ILE A 197 11.77 5.52 -8.97
C ILE A 197 11.74 5.49 -7.44
N LYS A 198 12.48 6.37 -6.76
CA LYS A 198 12.49 6.43 -5.28
C LYS A 198 11.14 6.79 -4.71
N HIS A 199 10.48 7.79 -5.27
CA HIS A 199 9.15 8.22 -4.83
C HIS A 199 8.11 7.13 -5.08
N LEU A 200 8.18 6.44 -6.20
CA LEU A 200 7.29 5.31 -6.51
C LEU A 200 7.45 4.17 -5.50
N ILE A 201 8.69 3.79 -5.19
CA ILE A 201 8.98 2.76 -4.18
C ILE A 201 8.46 3.23 -2.81
N PHE A 202 8.71 4.48 -2.44
CA PHE A 202 8.21 5.05 -1.19
C PHE A 202 6.69 4.99 -1.08
N ASP A 203 5.98 5.40 -2.12
CA ASP A 203 4.51 5.36 -2.16
C ASP A 203 4.01 3.92 -2.01
N LEU A 204 4.65 2.94 -2.66
CA LEU A 204 4.31 1.54 -2.51
C LEU A 204 4.50 1.03 -1.08
N PHE A 205 5.62 1.37 -0.43
CA PHE A 205 5.91 0.96 0.95
C PHE A 205 4.94 1.57 1.96
N THR A 206 4.71 2.87 1.87
CA THR A 206 3.81 3.58 2.80
C THR A 206 2.36 3.15 2.61
N ALA A 207 1.88 3.09 1.36
CA ALA A 207 0.51 2.68 1.07
C ALA A 207 0.26 1.19 1.35
N GLY A 208 1.26 0.32 1.12
CA GLY A 208 1.10 -1.12 1.30
C GLY A 208 1.26 -1.59 2.74
N THR A 209 2.06 -0.89 3.56
CA THR A 209 2.37 -1.34 4.92
C THR A 209 1.33 -0.85 5.93
N ASP A 210 1.06 0.45 5.98
CA ASP A 210 0.26 1.03 7.07
C ASP A 210 -1.22 0.67 6.96
N THR A 211 -1.79 0.70 5.75
CA THR A 211 -3.21 0.37 5.55
C THR A 211 -3.49 -1.10 5.81
N ALA A 212 -2.61 -2.01 5.37
CA ALA A 212 -2.71 -3.43 5.65
C ALA A 212 -2.60 -3.71 7.15
N THR A 213 -1.65 -3.06 7.83
CA THR A 213 -1.47 -3.16 9.28
C THR A 213 -2.73 -2.78 10.05
N SER A 214 -3.26 -1.58 9.81
CA SER A 214 -4.45 -1.12 10.52
C SER A 214 -5.69 -1.95 10.20
N THR A 215 -5.87 -2.35 8.93
CA THR A 215 -7.03 -3.16 8.52
C THR A 215 -7.04 -4.51 9.24
N LEU A 216 -5.89 -5.20 9.29
CA LEU A 216 -5.79 -6.50 9.96
C LEU A 216 -5.86 -6.39 11.48
N GLU A 217 -5.27 -5.34 12.06
CA GLU A 217 -5.39 -5.08 13.49
C GLU A 217 -6.86 -4.91 13.91
N TRP A 218 -7.62 -4.08 13.21
CA TRP A 218 -9.05 -3.90 13.48
C TRP A 218 -9.86 -5.16 13.19
N ALA A 219 -9.60 -5.86 12.08
CA ALA A 219 -10.28 -7.10 11.77
C ALA A 219 -10.10 -8.14 12.87
N MET A 220 -8.87 -8.29 13.40
CA MET A 220 -8.59 -9.19 14.51
C MET A 220 -9.23 -8.71 15.82
N ALA A 221 -9.19 -7.41 16.12
CA ALA A 221 -9.85 -6.86 17.29
C ALA A 221 -11.37 -7.13 17.28
N GLU A 222 -12.04 -6.84 16.17
CA GLU A 222 -13.48 -7.08 15.99
C GLU A 222 -13.84 -8.57 16.10
N LEU A 223 -13.05 -9.45 15.48
CA LEU A 223 -13.27 -10.90 15.58
C LEU A 223 -13.08 -11.40 17.02
N LEU A 224 -12.03 -10.95 17.73
CA LEU A 224 -11.77 -11.37 19.10
C LEU A 224 -12.80 -10.83 20.10
N CYS A 225 -13.33 -9.63 19.86
CA CYS A 225 -14.40 -9.04 20.68
C CYS A 225 -15.80 -9.60 20.38
N ASN A 226 -16.00 -10.26 19.23
CA ASN A 226 -17.27 -10.87 18.84
C ASN A 226 -17.15 -12.39 18.60
N PRO A 227 -17.34 -13.22 19.65
CA PRO A 227 -17.20 -14.68 19.56
C PRO A 227 -18.10 -15.33 18.50
N LYS A 228 -19.28 -14.77 18.23
CA LYS A 228 -20.19 -15.31 17.20
C LYS A 228 -19.59 -15.17 15.81
N SER A 229 -19.11 -13.98 15.47
CA SER A 229 -18.45 -13.72 14.18
C SER A 229 -17.18 -14.54 14.01
N LEU A 230 -16.38 -14.69 15.07
CA LEU A 230 -15.17 -15.54 15.03
C LEU A 230 -15.49 -17.01 14.80
N LEU A 231 -16.54 -17.54 15.45
CA LEU A 231 -16.96 -18.94 15.24
C LEU A 231 -17.47 -19.15 13.81
N GLU A 232 -18.22 -18.19 13.27
CA GLU A 232 -18.73 -18.27 11.90
C GLU A 232 -17.61 -18.19 10.87
N ALA A 233 -16.67 -17.26 11.02
CA ALA A 233 -15.49 -17.17 10.16
C ALA A 233 -14.66 -18.48 10.17
N ARG A 234 -14.47 -19.10 11.35
CA ARG A 234 -13.80 -20.40 11.46
C ARG A 234 -14.59 -21.53 10.79
N ARG A 235 -15.92 -21.51 10.89
CA ARG A 235 -16.81 -22.48 10.23
C ARG A 235 -16.69 -22.38 8.70
N GLU A 236 -16.73 -21.17 8.15
CA GLU A 236 -16.56 -20.92 6.71
C GLU A 236 -15.20 -21.39 6.21
N LEU A 237 -14.11 -21.01 6.89
CA LEU A 237 -12.75 -21.46 6.55
C LEU A 237 -12.65 -22.99 6.58
N GLN A 238 -13.25 -23.65 7.58
CA GLN A 238 -13.26 -25.10 7.67
C GLN A 238 -14.07 -25.76 6.55
N GLN A 239 -15.13 -25.12 6.04
CA GLN A 239 -15.94 -25.65 4.95
C GLN A 239 -15.27 -25.50 3.58
N ILE A 240 -14.66 -24.35 3.33
CA ILE A 240 -14.04 -24.04 2.03
C ILE A 240 -12.67 -24.72 1.91
N ILE A 241 -11.82 -24.54 2.92
CA ILE A 241 -10.41 -24.94 2.87
C ILE A 241 -10.21 -26.32 3.49
N GLY A 242 -10.96 -26.65 4.56
CA GLY A 242 -10.78 -27.88 5.31
C GLY A 242 -9.78 -27.75 6.46
N LYS A 243 -9.93 -28.59 7.50
CA LYS A 243 -9.09 -28.52 8.70
C LYS A 243 -7.67 -29.04 8.41
N GLY A 244 -6.66 -28.19 8.64
CA GLY A 244 -5.25 -28.56 8.52
C GLY A 244 -4.66 -28.37 7.12
N ASN A 245 -5.48 -27.94 6.15
CA ASN A 245 -5.03 -27.59 4.82
C ASN A 245 -4.38 -26.20 4.80
N VAL A 246 -3.44 -26.00 3.87
CA VAL A 246 -2.77 -24.71 3.68
C VAL A 246 -3.67 -23.79 2.87
N VAL A 247 -3.77 -22.54 3.27
CA VAL A 247 -4.53 -21.50 2.56
C VAL A 247 -3.75 -21.08 1.31
N GLU A 248 -4.38 -21.13 0.16
CA GLU A 248 -3.85 -20.59 -1.10
C GLU A 248 -4.54 -19.27 -1.45
N GLU A 249 -3.86 -18.40 -2.21
CA GLU A 249 -4.48 -17.14 -2.65
C GLU A 249 -5.71 -17.35 -3.55
N SER A 250 -5.76 -18.48 -4.27
CA SER A 250 -6.94 -18.88 -5.06
C SER A 250 -8.18 -19.15 -4.21
N ASP A 251 -8.00 -19.42 -2.91
CA ASP A 251 -9.11 -19.64 -1.97
C ASP A 251 -9.74 -18.30 -1.55
N VAL A 252 -9.07 -17.18 -1.82
CA VAL A 252 -9.51 -15.82 -1.50
C VAL A 252 -10.40 -15.26 -2.60
N THR A 253 -11.52 -15.92 -2.89
CA THR A 253 -12.63 -15.27 -3.61
C THR A 253 -13.49 -14.49 -2.62
N LEU A 254 -12.97 -13.35 -2.12
CA LEU A 254 -13.69 -12.47 -1.20
C LEU A 254 -14.13 -11.16 -1.91
N PRO A 255 -15.43 -10.87 -2.00
CA PRO A 255 -16.01 -10.00 -3.04
C PRO A 255 -16.03 -8.48 -2.78
N PHE A 256 -15.33 -7.94 -1.79
CA PHE A 256 -15.52 -6.54 -1.40
C PHE A 256 -14.25 -5.70 -1.52
N LEU A 257 -14.43 -4.45 -2.01
CA LEU A 257 -13.54 -3.27 -1.89
C LEU A 257 -12.92 -2.66 -3.17
N LEU A 258 -13.23 -3.13 -4.38
CA LEU A 258 -12.77 -2.42 -5.58
C LEU A 258 -13.64 -1.19 -5.92
N PRO A 259 -13.04 -0.03 -6.24
CA PRO A 259 -13.74 1.10 -6.83
C PRO A 259 -14.49 0.65 -8.09
N ARG A 260 -15.79 0.93 -8.15
CA ARG A 260 -16.61 0.55 -9.30
C ARG A 260 -16.76 1.73 -10.24
N LYS A 261 -16.64 1.48 -11.54
CA LYS A 261 -16.96 2.45 -12.58
C LYS A 261 -18.33 2.13 -13.12
N VAL A 262 -19.19 3.14 -13.20
CA VAL A 262 -20.56 2.99 -13.68
C VAL A 262 -20.55 2.87 -15.22
N GLU A 263 -21.08 1.77 -15.76
CA GLU A 263 -21.03 1.48 -17.21
C GLU A 263 -22.14 2.19 -18.02
N ALA A 264 -23.20 2.64 -17.33
CA ALA A 264 -24.32 3.41 -17.90
C ALA A 264 -25.02 4.22 -16.81
N ASP A 265 -25.67 5.33 -17.16
CA ASP A 265 -26.45 6.14 -16.22
C ASP A 265 -27.41 5.25 -15.41
N ILE A 266 -27.29 5.27 -14.08
CA ILE A 266 -28.07 4.43 -13.17
C ILE A 266 -28.71 5.29 -12.09
N GLU A 267 -29.96 5.00 -11.74
CA GLU A 267 -30.67 5.68 -10.65
C GLU A 267 -30.51 4.89 -9.35
N ILE A 268 -30.01 5.53 -8.29
CA ILE A 268 -29.85 4.97 -6.94
C ILE A 268 -30.59 5.87 -5.96
N HIS A 269 -31.63 5.33 -5.30
CA HIS A 269 -32.41 6.03 -4.26
C HIS A 269 -32.81 7.48 -4.62
N ASN A 270 -33.29 7.70 -5.86
CA ASN A 270 -33.70 8.98 -6.45
C ASN A 270 -32.56 9.93 -6.89
N PHE A 271 -31.32 9.44 -6.99
CA PHE A 271 -30.20 10.16 -7.56
C PHE A 271 -29.70 9.46 -8.82
N VAL A 272 -29.48 10.22 -9.89
CA VAL A 272 -28.85 9.69 -11.10
C VAL A 272 -27.33 9.72 -10.92
N VAL A 273 -26.72 8.54 -10.97
CA VAL A 273 -25.27 8.37 -11.03
C VAL A 273 -24.88 8.19 -12.51
N PRO A 274 -24.13 9.13 -13.10
CA PRO A 274 -23.86 9.10 -14.53
C PRO A 274 -22.87 8.00 -14.92
N LYS A 275 -22.96 7.57 -16.17
CA LYS A 275 -21.97 6.73 -16.85
C LYS A 275 -20.56 7.33 -16.64
N ASP A 276 -19.60 6.44 -16.42
CA ASP A 276 -18.21 6.72 -16.11
C ASP A 276 -17.93 7.31 -14.72
N ALA A 277 -18.95 7.53 -13.88
CA ALA A 277 -18.74 7.92 -12.49
C ALA A 277 -17.97 6.83 -11.71
N GLN A 278 -17.00 7.26 -10.91
CA GLN A 278 -16.29 6.38 -9.99
C GLN A 278 -17.07 6.33 -8.67
N VAL A 279 -17.59 5.16 -8.34
CA VAL A 279 -18.31 4.90 -7.09
C VAL A 279 -17.32 4.34 -6.08
N LEU A 280 -17.12 5.11 -5.02
CA LEU A 280 -16.38 4.69 -3.84
C LEU A 280 -17.40 4.19 -2.83
N ILE A 281 -17.34 2.91 -2.53
CA ILE A 281 -18.16 2.32 -1.46
C ILE A 281 -17.47 2.69 -0.15
N ASN A 282 -18.14 3.52 0.65
CA ASN A 282 -17.69 3.83 2.00
C ASN A 282 -18.00 2.63 2.91
N ALA A 283 -17.12 1.63 2.89
CA ALA A 283 -17.25 0.42 3.69
C ALA A 283 -17.30 0.68 5.20
N TRP A 284 -16.84 1.86 5.66
CA TRP A 284 -16.90 2.26 7.07
C TRP A 284 -18.29 2.72 7.52
N ALA A 285 -19.16 3.14 6.58
CA ALA A 285 -20.48 3.69 6.88
C ALA A 285 -21.64 2.69 6.65
N ILE A 286 -21.33 1.47 6.19
CA ILE A 286 -22.26 0.34 6.04
C ILE A 286 -22.20 -0.49 7.32
#